data_AF-A0A519ZMI4-F1
#
_entry.id   AF-A0A519ZMI4-F1
#
_cell.length_a   1.000
_cell.length_b   1.000
_cell.length_c   1.000
_cell.angle_alpha   90.00
_cell.angle_beta   90.00
_cell.angle_gamma   90.00
#
_symmetry.space_group_name_H-M   'P 1'
#
loop_
_entity.id
_entity.type
_entity.pdbx_description
1 polymer ?
#
loop_
_entity_poly.entity_id
_entity_poly.type
_entity_poly.pdbx_seq_one_letter_code
_entity_poly.pdbx_strand_id
1 'polypeptide(L)' 'MKKTHHINIGNSITLIEEDAYEMLTIYLNEVKLHFAKSADNFEIVTDIENRIAELFG' A
#
# COMPACT_ATOMS: atom_id res chain seq x y z
N MET A 1 13.59 -12.45 16.33
CA MET A 1 12.40 -11.60 16.18
C MET A 1 12.52 -10.87 14.86
N LYS A 2 11.48 -10.88 14.02
CA LYS A 2 11.47 -10.04 12.83
C LYS A 2 11.24 -8.59 13.25
N LYS A 3 11.83 -7.66 12.50
CA LYS A 3 11.59 -6.22 12.69
C LYS A 3 10.16 -5.89 12.26
N THR A 4 9.56 -4.93 12.94
CA THR A 4 8.21 -4.42 12.62
C THR A 4 8.29 -2.96 12.23
N HIS A 5 7.35 -2.52 11.40
CA HIS A 5 7.21 -1.16 10.91
C HIS A 5 5.83 -0.61 11.16
N HIS A 6 5.76 0.66 11.56
CA HIS A 6 4.54 1.44 11.48
C HIS A 6 4.46 2.06 10.08
N ILE A 7 3.41 1.72 9.34
CA ILE A 7 3.14 2.28 8.01
C ILE A 7 1.87 3.11 8.03
N ASN A 8 1.82 4.10 7.13
CA ASN A 8 0.60 4.82 6.80
C ASN A 8 0.07 4.31 5.46
N ILE A 9 -1.18 3.86 5.43
CA ILE A 9 -1.87 3.38 4.22
C ILE A 9 -3.36 3.69 4.35
N GLY A 10 -3.98 4.24 3.30
CA GLY A 10 -5.42 4.53 3.26
C GLY A 10 -5.94 5.34 4.46
N ASN A 11 -5.19 6.38 4.86
CA ASN A 11 -5.46 7.19 6.06
C ASN A 11 -5.46 6.43 7.40
N SER A 12 -4.85 5.24 7.46
CA SER A 12 -4.73 4.42 8.67
C SER A 12 -3.26 4.11 9.01
N ILE A 13 -2.97 3.92 10.30
CA ILE A 13 -1.65 3.49 10.79
C ILE A 13 -1.72 2.00 11.14
N THR A 14 -0.90 1.19 10.46
CA THR A 14 -0.83 -0.27 10.67
C THR A 14 0.57 -0.70 11.07
N LEU A 15 0.67 -1.70 11.95
CA LEU A 15 1.93 -2.36 12.30
C LEU A 15 2.09 -3.65 11.48
N ILE A 16 3.19 -3.78 10.73
CA ILE A 16 3.47 -4.97 9.90
C ILE A 16 4.91 -5.48 10.08
N GLU A 17 5.16 -6.75 9.81
CA GLU A 17 6.52 -7.33 9.78
C GLU A 17 7.33 -6.85 8.56
N GLU A 18 8.66 -6.83 8.66
CA GLU A 18 9.59 -6.37 7.61
C GLU A 18 9.34 -7.04 6.24
N ASP A 19 9.11 -8.36 6.20
CA ASP A 19 8.86 -9.07 4.94
C ASP A 19 7.51 -8.70 4.31
N ALA A 20 6.48 -8.50 5.13
CA ALA A 20 5.19 -8.00 4.65
C ALA A 20 5.29 -6.55 4.15
N TYR A 21 6.11 -5.72 4.80
CA TYR A 21 6.38 -4.35 4.37
C TYR A 21 7.07 -4.30 3.01
N GLU A 22 8.12 -5.10 2.82
CA GLU A 22 8.82 -5.20 1.54
C GLU A 22 7.88 -5.64 0.42
N MET A 23 7.08 -6.70 0.65
CA MET A 23 6.11 -7.19 -0.32
C MET A 23 5.03 -6.15 -0.67
N LEU A 24 4.45 -5.49 0.34
CA LEU A 24 3.45 -4.45 0.13
C LEU A 24 4.02 -3.26 -0.64
N THR A 25 5.26 -2.87 -0.32
CA THR A 25 5.95 -1.77 -1.00
C THR A 25 6.18 -2.07 -2.48
N ILE A 26 6.64 -3.29 -2.80
CA ILE A 26 6.83 -3.74 -4.19
C ILE A 26 5.49 -3.69 -4.93
N TYR A 27 4.43 -4.28 -4.33
CA TYR A 27 3.10 -4.29 -4.94
C TYR A 27 2.56 -2.88 -5.22
N LEU A 28 2.60 -1.97 -4.24
CA LEU A 28 2.11 -0.60 -4.42
C LEU A 28 2.92 0.18 -5.48
N ASN A 29 4.22 -0.07 -5.58
CA ASN A 29 5.04 0.52 -6.63
C ASN A 29 4.66 -0.01 -8.02
N GLU A 30 4.40 -1.31 -8.15
CA GLU A 30 3.94 -1.92 -9.40
C GLU A 30 2.57 -1.39 -9.82
N VAL A 31 1.64 -1.25 -8.87
CA VAL A 31 0.32 -0.64 -9.11
C VAL A 31 0.47 0.81 -9.62
N LYS A 32 1.30 1.62 -8.95
CA LYS A 32 1.58 3.00 -9.36
C LYS A 32 2.18 3.08 -10.76
N LEU A 33 3.15 2.21 -11.07
CA LEU A 33 3.77 2.14 -12.40
C LEU A 33 2.78 1.69 -13.49
N HIS A 34 1.93 0.72 -13.18
CA HIS A 34 0.94 0.20 -14.11
C HIS A 34 -0.06 1.28 -14.53
N PHE A 35 -0.55 2.08 -13.56
CA PHE A 35 -1.52 3.13 -13.84
C PHE A 35 -0.92 4.49 -14.17
N ALA A 36 0.41 4.65 -14.22
CA ALA A 36 1.08 5.94 -14.40
C ALA A 36 0.65 6.73 -15.66
N LYS A 37 0.10 6.06 -16.69
CA LYS A 37 -0.37 6.69 -17.94
C LYS A 37 -1.90 6.83 -18.02
N SER A 38 -2.63 6.40 -17.00
CA SER A 38 -4.08 6.56 -16.92
C SER A 38 -4.43 8.00 -16.54
N ALA A 39 -5.51 8.53 -17.12
CA ALA A 39 -6.02 9.87 -16.80
C ALA A 39 -6.36 10.01 -15.31
N ASP A 40 -6.89 8.95 -14.71
CA ASP A 40 -7.35 8.91 -13.31
C ASP A 40 -6.40 8.09 -12.41
N ASN A 41 -5.09 8.12 -12.71
CA ASN A 41 -4.11 7.28 -12.00
C ASN A 41 -4.12 7.49 -10.47
N PHE A 42 -4.36 8.71 -10.01
CA PHE A 42 -4.35 9.05 -8.61
C PHE A 42 -5.54 8.42 -7.87
N GLU A 43 -6.73 8.49 -8.46
CA GLU A 43 -7.95 7.91 -7.89
C GLU A 43 -7.83 6.39 -7.79
N ILE A 44 -7.40 5.73 -8.88
CA ILE A 44 -7.24 4.27 -8.91
C ILE A 44 -6.26 3.79 -7.84
N VAL A 45 -5.10 4.44 -7.73
CA VAL A 45 -4.08 4.08 -6.72
C VAL A 45 -4.61 4.32 -5.31
N THR A 46 -5.32 5.44 -5.09
CA THR A 46 -5.90 5.79 -3.79
C THR A 46 -6.96 4.78 -3.35
N ASP A 47 -7.83 4.34 -4.26
CA ASP A 47 -8.85 3.34 -3.96
C ASP A 47 -8.24 1.98 -3.59
N ILE A 48 -7.15 1.59 -4.27
CA ILE A 48 -6.41 0.37 -3.93
C ILE A 48 -5.77 0.49 -2.54
N GLU A 49 -5.10 1.62 -2.25
CA GLU A 49 -4.51 1.86 -0.92
C GLU A 49 -5.59 1.86 0.18
N ASN A 50 -6.75 2.46 -0.06
CA ASN A 50 -7.89 2.44 0.86
C ASN A 50 -8.41 1.02 1.09
N ARG A 51 -8.57 0.23 0.02
CA ARG A 51 -9.05 -1.15 0.14
C ARG A 51 -8.08 -2.03 0.93
N ILE A 52 -6.77 -1.82 0.79
CA ILE A 52 -5.77 -2.55 1.59
C ILE A 52 -5.85 -2.14 3.05
N ALA A 53 -6.00 -0.84 3.32
CA ALA A 53 -6.17 -0.34 4.68
C ALA A 53 -7.42 -0.93 5.36
N GLU A 54 -8.54 -1.06 4.64
CA GLU A 54 -9.74 -1.75 5.13
C GLU A 54 -9.51 -3.22 5.49
N LEU A 55 -8.65 -3.93 4.75
CA LEU A 55 -8.35 -5.35 5.00
C LEU A 55 -7.42 -5.56 6.21
N PHE A 56 -6.71 -4.53 6.65
CA PHE A 56 -5.86 -4.58 7.85
C PHE A 56 -6.59 -4.19 9.14
N GLY A 57 -7.75 -3.55 9.04
CA GLY A 57 -8.63 -3.24 10.18
C GLY A 57 -9.50 -4.42 10.60
#